data_AF-A0A3L6EKH3-F1
#
_entry.id   AF-A0A3L6EKH3-F1
#
_cell.length_a   1.000
_cell.length_b   1.000
_cell.length_c   1.000
_cell.angle_alpha   90.00
_cell.angle_beta   90.00
_cell.angle_gamma   90.00
#
_symmetry.space_group_name_H-M   'P 1'
#
loop_
_entity.id
_entity.type
_entity.pdbx_description
1 polymer ?
#
loop_
_entity_poly.entity_id
_entity_poly.type
_entity_poly.pdbx_seq_one_letter_code
_entity_poly.pdbx_strand_id
1 'polypeptide(L)'
;MAPSFARSISFPLSPSRSSTSSSGTKPRAAAASTAAAYHARSVSLPCRSHPILAHLHAHIGAVRAWAQDPPATSALGAAAGLARVDALHGALADLLGLPEARAALSLSATGDRLLDAFLRLADAHGSFQEAVVELKRDQSSKNEDA
;
A
#
# COMPACT_ATOMS: atom_id res chain seq x y z
N MET A 1 15.94 23.32 20.02
CA MET A 1 16.76 22.36 20.82
C MET A 1 16.15 20.98 20.61
N ALA A 2 16.91 20.04 20.03
CA ALA A 2 16.43 18.70 19.69
C ALA A 2 16.40 17.79 20.94
N PRO A 3 15.40 16.90 21.11
CA PRO A 3 15.44 15.90 22.15
C PRO A 3 16.34 14.73 21.70
N SER A 4 17.46 14.57 22.39
CA SER A 4 18.39 13.45 22.27
C SER A 4 17.75 12.16 22.78
N PHE A 5 17.51 11.20 21.89
CA PHE A 5 17.16 9.83 22.26
C PHE A 5 18.40 9.09 22.77
N ALA A 6 18.59 9.07 24.09
CA ALA A 6 19.55 8.18 24.72
C ALA A 6 19.07 6.73 24.57
N ARG A 7 19.60 6.01 23.57
CA ARG A 7 19.43 4.56 23.44
C ARG A 7 20.25 3.87 24.53
N SER A 8 19.59 3.52 25.62
CA SER A 8 20.13 2.62 26.64
C SER A 8 20.34 1.24 26.01
N ILE A 9 21.58 0.95 25.61
CA ILE A 9 22.02 -0.38 25.21
C ILE A 9 22.45 -1.13 26.48
N SER A 10 21.52 -1.88 27.08
CA SER A 10 21.90 -2.86 28.09
C SER A 10 22.64 -4.00 27.40
N PHE A 11 23.92 -4.14 27.67
CA PHE A 11 24.67 -5.35 27.33
C PHE A 11 24.16 -6.50 28.21
N PRO A 12 23.87 -7.68 27.65
CA PRO A 12 23.60 -8.85 28.48
C PRO A 12 24.88 -9.18 29.25
N LEU A 13 24.78 -9.16 30.59
CA LEU A 13 25.79 -9.71 31.48
C LEU A 13 26.08 -11.14 31.02
N SER A 14 27.30 -11.39 30.58
CA SER A 14 27.78 -12.75 30.32
C SER A 14 27.61 -13.58 31.60
N PRO A 15 27.18 -14.85 31.52
CA PRO A 15 27.12 -15.69 32.70
C PRO A 15 28.55 -15.92 33.20
N SER A 16 28.90 -15.28 34.31
CA SER A 16 30.15 -15.51 35.02
C SER A 16 30.19 -16.98 35.44
N ARG A 17 31.07 -17.76 34.81
CA ARG A 17 31.39 -19.13 35.24
C ARG A 17 32.25 -19.02 36.49
N SER A 18 31.62 -19.00 37.66
CA SER A 18 32.33 -19.20 38.93
C SER A 18 32.82 -20.65 39.00
N SER A 19 34.14 -20.82 38.90
CA SER A 19 34.83 -22.04 39.30
C SER A 19 34.95 -22.03 40.82
N THR A 20 34.32 -23.00 41.47
CA THR A 20 34.66 -23.36 42.85
C THR A 20 34.84 -24.87 42.89
N SER A 21 36.09 -25.28 43.09
CA SER A 21 36.44 -26.64 43.46
C SER A 21 35.91 -26.95 44.85
N SER A 22 35.10 -27.99 45.00
CA SER A 22 35.24 -28.95 46.10
C SER A 22 34.38 -30.18 45.81
N SER A 23 35.07 -31.33 45.79
CA SER A 23 34.61 -32.68 46.13
C SER A 23 33.15 -33.09 45.84
N GLY A 24 32.99 -34.08 44.96
CA GLY A 24 31.94 -35.11 45.11
C GLY A 24 31.04 -35.34 43.90
N THR A 25 31.34 -36.43 43.18
CA THR A 25 30.37 -37.38 42.57
C THR A 25 29.36 -36.88 41.51
N LYS A 26 29.56 -37.29 40.26
CA LYS A 26 28.55 -37.31 39.16
C LYS A 26 27.66 -38.59 39.27
N PRO A 27 26.64 -38.79 38.40
CA PRO A 27 25.45 -37.98 38.12
C PRO A 27 24.16 -38.86 38.10
N ARG A 28 22.95 -38.32 38.25
CA ARG A 28 21.77 -38.96 37.63
C ARG A 28 20.61 -38.00 37.42
N ALA A 29 20.07 -38.11 36.21
CA ALA A 29 18.93 -37.41 35.67
C ALA A 29 17.70 -37.36 36.59
N ALA A 30 17.12 -36.17 36.72
CA ALA A 30 15.69 -35.98 36.84
C ALA A 30 15.36 -34.68 36.09
N ALA A 31 14.96 -34.84 34.83
CA ALA A 31 14.34 -33.78 34.04
C ALA A 31 13.01 -33.39 34.72
N ALA A 32 13.08 -32.49 35.70
CA ALA A 32 11.91 -31.74 36.13
C ALA A 32 11.63 -30.71 35.03
N SER A 33 10.82 -31.17 34.06
CA SER A 33 9.96 -30.36 33.20
C SER A 33 10.34 -28.88 33.10
N THR A 34 11.12 -28.57 32.08
CA THR A 34 11.24 -27.27 31.41
C THR A 34 9.87 -26.78 30.89
N ALA A 35 8.92 -26.58 31.80
CA ALA A 35 7.54 -26.19 31.51
C ALA A 35 7.29 -24.69 31.65
N ALA A 36 8.30 -23.89 31.99
CA ALA A 36 8.15 -22.45 32.08
C ALA A 36 9.40 -21.74 31.58
N ALA A 37 9.20 -20.73 30.74
CA ALA A 37 10.16 -19.72 30.30
C ALA A 37 10.95 -19.94 29.01
N TYR A 38 10.60 -20.90 28.14
CA TYR A 38 10.71 -20.62 26.70
C TYR A 38 9.51 -19.77 26.31
N HIS A 39 9.50 -18.50 26.76
CA HIS A 39 8.72 -17.47 26.10
C HIS A 39 9.34 -17.31 24.72
N ALA A 40 8.94 -18.18 23.79
CA ALA A 40 8.98 -17.92 22.38
C ALA A 40 8.22 -16.62 22.20
N ARG A 41 8.96 -15.50 22.23
CA ARG A 41 8.43 -14.22 21.81
C ARG A 41 8.19 -14.41 20.33
N SER A 42 6.93 -14.67 19.99
CA SER A 42 6.44 -14.77 18.64
C SER A 42 7.04 -13.62 17.86
N VAL A 43 7.98 -13.91 16.97
CA VAL A 43 8.43 -12.92 16.01
C VAL A 43 7.29 -12.89 15.01
N SER A 44 6.29 -12.06 15.29
CA SER A 44 5.28 -11.75 14.28
C SER A 44 6.05 -11.08 13.15
N LEU A 45 6.34 -11.86 12.10
CA LEU A 45 6.68 -11.28 10.82
C LEU A 45 5.62 -10.20 10.54
N PRO A 46 6.00 -8.99 10.09
CA PRO A 46 5.02 -8.05 9.59
C PRO A 46 4.37 -8.70 8.35
N CYS A 47 3.30 -9.46 8.55
CA CYS A 47 2.47 -10.04 7.50
C CYS A 47 1.47 -8.98 6.99
N ARG A 48 1.93 -7.74 6.81
CA ARG A 48 1.12 -6.69 6.22
C ARG A 48 1.83 -6.25 4.96
N SER A 49 1.16 -6.44 3.83
CA SER A 49 1.53 -5.85 2.55
C SER A 49 1.98 -4.39 2.73
N HIS A 50 2.91 -3.94 1.89
CA HIS A 50 3.43 -2.57 1.93
C HIS A 50 2.26 -1.57 2.03
N PRO A 51 2.31 -0.54 2.90
CA PRO A 51 1.18 0.37 3.13
C PRO A 51 0.65 1.02 1.85
N ILE A 52 1.52 1.24 0.86
CA ILE A 52 1.15 1.73 -0.47
C ILE A 52 0.20 0.79 -1.22
N LEU A 53 0.36 -0.53 -1.07
CA LEU A 53 -0.48 -1.52 -1.72
C LEU A 53 -1.84 -1.58 -1.05
N ALA A 54 -1.88 -1.50 0.29
CA ALA A 54 -3.15 -1.39 1.02
C ALA A 54 -3.93 -0.13 0.61
N HIS A 55 -3.23 1.00 0.46
CA HIS A 55 -3.82 2.24 -0.03
C HIS A 55 -4.36 2.11 -1.46
N LEU A 56 -3.57 1.53 -2.37
CA LEU A 56 -3.98 1.28 -3.75
C LEU A 56 -5.22 0.37 -3.82
N HIS A 57 -5.25 -0.71 -3.04
CA HIS A 57 -6.39 -1.61 -2.97
C HIS A 57 -7.67 -0.91 -2.51
N ALA A 58 -7.59 0.03 -1.56
CA ALA A 58 -8.73 0.81 -1.12
C ALA A 58 -9.30 1.69 -2.24
N HIS A 59 -8.45 2.37 -3.01
CA HIS A 59 -8.87 3.18 -4.16
C HIS A 59 -9.46 2.34 -5.29
N ILE A 60 -8.86 1.18 -5.60
CA ILE A 60 -9.42 0.23 -6.56
C ILE A 60 -10.83 -0.21 -6.12
N GLY A 61 -11.00 -0.53 -4.82
CA GLY A 61 -12.30 -0.87 -4.25
C GLY A 61 -13.32 0.26 -4.39
N ALA A 62 -12.90 1.50 -4.12
CA ALA A 62 -13.75 2.68 -4.23
C ALA A 62 -14.21 2.96 -5.68
N VAL A 63 -13.31 2.86 -6.66
CA VAL A 63 -13.65 3.02 -8.09
C VAL A 63 -14.58 1.89 -8.55
N ARG A 64 -14.30 0.64 -8.15
CA ARG A 64 -15.17 -0.50 -8.47
C ARG A 64 -16.56 -0.35 -7.87
N ALA A 65 -16.67 0.06 -6.61
CA ALA A 65 -17.96 0.29 -5.96
C ALA A 65 -18.78 1.34 -6.71
N TRP A 66 -18.15 2.45 -7.10
CA TRP A 66 -18.79 3.47 -7.95
C TRP A 66 -19.19 2.93 -9.33
N ALA A 67 -18.39 2.07 -9.95
CA ALA A 67 -18.73 1.50 -11.25
C ALA A 67 -19.87 0.47 -11.20
N GLN A 68 -20.05 -0.23 -10.08
CA GLN A 68 -21.12 -1.22 -9.90
C GLN A 68 -22.45 -0.57 -9.53
N ASP A 69 -22.42 0.50 -8.74
CA ASP A 69 -23.58 1.29 -8.37
C ASP A 69 -23.30 2.76 -8.67
N PRO A 70 -23.31 3.14 -9.96
CA PRO A 70 -23.13 4.54 -10.32
C PRO A 70 -24.32 5.29 -9.74
N PRO A 71 -24.11 6.24 -8.79
CA PRO A 71 -25.19 7.11 -8.36
C PRO A 71 -25.78 7.72 -9.62
N ALA A 72 -27.12 7.63 -9.75
CA ALA A 72 -27.91 8.02 -10.92
C ALA A 72 -27.30 9.23 -11.64
N THR A 73 -27.44 9.31 -12.98
CA THR A 73 -26.86 10.22 -14.01
C THR A 73 -26.74 11.74 -13.70
N SER A 74 -26.92 12.15 -12.46
CA SER A 74 -26.48 13.37 -11.81
C SER A 74 -24.99 13.67 -12.05
N ALA A 75 -24.74 14.93 -12.41
CA ALA A 75 -23.41 15.51 -12.51
C ALA A 75 -22.58 15.34 -11.24
N LEU A 76 -23.22 15.36 -10.05
CA LEU A 76 -22.53 15.15 -8.78
C LEU A 76 -21.99 13.72 -8.64
N GLY A 77 -22.75 12.73 -9.11
CA GLY A 77 -22.34 11.33 -9.13
C GLY A 77 -21.17 11.08 -10.06
N ALA A 78 -21.20 11.72 -11.23
CA ALA A 78 -20.09 11.69 -12.19
C ALA A 78 -18.83 12.37 -11.64
N ALA A 79 -18.96 13.55 -11.02
CA ALA A 79 -17.85 14.27 -10.40
C ALA A 79 -17.21 13.47 -9.26
N ALA A 80 -18.02 12.83 -8.40
CA ALA A 80 -17.53 11.94 -7.35
C ALA A 80 -16.79 10.72 -7.90
N GLY A 81 -17.26 10.16 -9.02
CA GLY A 81 -16.56 9.10 -9.75
C GLY A 81 -15.20 9.54 -10.26
N LEU A 82 -15.16 10.68 -10.94
CA LEU A 82 -13.93 11.23 -11.50
C LEU A 82 -12.88 11.55 -10.41
N ALA A 83 -13.32 12.08 -9.26
CA ALA A 83 -12.45 12.30 -8.10
C ALA A 83 -11.84 11.00 -7.55
N ARG A 84 -12.57 9.88 -7.58
CA ARG A 84 -12.02 8.56 -7.18
C ARG A 84 -11.01 8.03 -8.19
N VAL A 85 -11.25 8.24 -9.48
CA VAL A 85 -10.30 7.87 -10.54
C VAL A 85 -9.01 8.68 -10.40
N ASP A 86 -9.11 9.99 -10.13
CA ASP A 86 -7.96 10.86 -9.86
C ASP A 86 -7.16 10.39 -8.64
N ALA A 87 -7.83 10.07 -7.53
CA ALA A 87 -7.17 9.56 -6.34
C ALA A 87 -6.47 8.20 -6.58
N LEU A 88 -7.08 7.30 -7.36
CA LEU A 88 -6.45 6.04 -7.78
C LEU A 88 -5.22 6.29 -8.65
N HIS A 89 -5.30 7.25 -9.57
CA HIS A 89 -4.19 7.63 -10.43
C HIS A 89 -3.02 8.20 -9.62
N GLY A 90 -3.29 9.05 -8.62
CA GLY A 90 -2.27 9.53 -7.67
C GLY A 90 -1.59 8.40 -6.90
N ALA A 91 -2.36 7.46 -6.36
CA ALA A 91 -1.79 6.30 -5.66
C ALA A 91 -0.94 5.39 -6.57
N LEU A 92 -1.31 5.26 -7.85
CA LEU A 92 -0.50 4.57 -8.85
C LEU A 92 0.79 5.32 -9.16
N ALA A 93 0.75 6.65 -9.26
CA ALA A 93 1.94 7.47 -9.46
C ALA A 93 2.93 7.30 -8.29
N ASP A 94 2.44 7.27 -7.06
CA ASP A 94 3.27 7.03 -5.87
C ASP A 94 3.93 5.63 -5.92
N LEU A 95 3.16 4.60 -6.30
CA LEU A 95 3.69 3.24 -6.46
C LEU A 95 4.75 3.19 -7.56
N LEU A 96 4.47 3.79 -8.72
CA LEU A 96 5.40 3.88 -9.83
C LEU A 96 6.59 4.79 -9.52
N GLY A 97 6.54 5.61 -8.48
CA GLY A 97 7.70 6.36 -7.96
C GLY A 97 8.77 5.45 -7.36
N LEU A 98 8.39 4.25 -6.91
CA LEU A 98 9.31 3.31 -6.30
C LEU A 98 10.14 2.56 -7.36
N PRO A 99 11.48 2.55 -7.26
CA PRO A 99 12.34 1.87 -8.24
C PRO A 99 12.09 0.35 -8.26
N GLU A 100 11.77 -0.23 -7.10
CA GLU A 100 11.42 -1.65 -6.98
C GLU A 100 10.15 -2.01 -7.76
N ALA A 101 9.13 -1.15 -7.72
CA ALA A 101 7.89 -1.35 -8.47
C ALA A 101 8.13 -1.27 -9.98
N ARG A 102 8.95 -0.31 -10.43
CA ARG A 102 9.35 -0.21 -11.84
C ARG A 102 10.13 -1.42 -12.31
N ALA A 103 11.09 -1.88 -11.50
CA ALA A 103 11.87 -3.08 -11.81
C ALA A 103 10.97 -4.32 -11.94
N ALA A 104 10.04 -4.51 -11.00
CA ALA A 104 9.08 -5.61 -11.03
C ALA A 104 8.16 -5.56 -12.27
N LEU A 105 7.72 -4.38 -12.68
CA LEU A 105 6.90 -4.20 -13.88
C LEU A 105 7.68 -4.42 -15.18
N SER A 106 8.94 -4.01 -15.24
CA SER A 106 9.79 -4.18 -16.43
C SER A 106 10.08 -5.64 -16.78
N LEU A 107 10.07 -6.52 -15.77
CA LEU A 107 10.28 -7.96 -15.94
C LEU A 107 8.98 -8.73 -16.21
N SER A 108 7.83 -8.06 -16.22
CA SER A 108 6.51 -8.68 -16.28
C SER A 108 5.71 -8.23 -17.50
N ALA A 109 5.01 -9.17 -18.15
CA ALA A 109 4.00 -8.86 -19.17
C ALA A 109 2.85 -7.98 -18.63
N THR A 110 2.74 -7.83 -17.30
CA THR A 110 1.82 -6.89 -16.68
C THR A 110 2.17 -5.43 -16.98
N GLY A 111 3.46 -5.10 -17.18
CA GLY A 111 3.90 -3.75 -17.54
C GLY A 111 3.28 -3.26 -18.85
N ASP A 112 3.34 -4.08 -19.89
CA ASP A 112 2.76 -3.75 -21.21
C ASP A 112 1.24 -3.60 -21.15
N ARG A 113 0.56 -4.50 -20.43
CA ARG A 113 -0.90 -4.42 -20.23
C ARG A 113 -1.31 -3.17 -19.45
N LEU A 114 -0.50 -2.76 -18.47
CA LEU A 114 -0.73 -1.56 -17.69
C LEU A 114 -0.55 -0.32 -18.57
N LEU A 115 0.50 -0.28 -19.39
CA LEU A 115 0.71 0.79 -20.36
C LEU A 115 -0.44 0.91 -21.36
N ASP A 116 -0.88 -0.22 -21.93
CA ASP A 116 -2.03 -0.26 -22.84
C ASP A 116 -3.31 0.27 -22.16
N ALA A 117 -3.52 -0.05 -20.88
CA ALA A 117 -4.64 0.51 -20.12
C ALA A 117 -4.51 2.03 -19.91
N PHE A 118 -3.30 2.57 -19.68
CA PHE A 118 -3.09 4.02 -19.59
C PHE A 118 -3.33 4.73 -20.92
N LEU A 119 -2.94 4.12 -22.04
CA LEU A 119 -3.20 4.67 -23.37
C LEU A 119 -4.70 4.76 -23.64
N ARG A 120 -5.46 3.69 -23.37
CA ARG A 120 -6.93 3.70 -23.50
C ARG A 120 -7.59 4.75 -22.62
N LEU A 121 -7.05 4.98 -21.41
CA LEU A 121 -7.54 6.03 -20.52
C LEU A 121 -7.27 7.41 -21.11
N ALA A 122 -6.10 7.63 -21.70
CA ALA A 122 -5.76 8.88 -22.38
C ALA A 122 -6.67 9.14 -23.59
N ASP A 123 -6.97 8.12 -24.39
CA ASP A 123 -7.90 8.21 -25.52
C ASP A 123 -9.32 8.57 -25.05
N ALA A 124 -9.80 7.93 -23.98
CA ALA A 124 -11.11 8.23 -23.39
C ALA A 124 -11.17 9.65 -22.80
N HIS A 125 -10.08 10.14 -22.24
CA HIS A 125 -9.99 11.52 -21.79
C HIS A 125 -10.00 12.50 -22.98
N GLY A 126 -9.32 12.17 -24.07
CA GLY A 126 -9.35 12.96 -25.31
C GLY A 126 -10.76 13.09 -25.88
N SER A 127 -11.49 11.98 -26.00
CA SER A 127 -12.88 12.00 -26.49
C SER A 127 -13.83 12.72 -25.54
N PHE A 128 -13.61 12.62 -24.22
CA PHE A 128 -14.34 13.43 -23.24
C PHE A 128 -14.11 14.93 -23.44
N GLN A 129 -12.86 15.35 -23.66
CA GLN A 129 -12.54 16.76 -23.91
C GLN A 129 -13.21 17.27 -25.18
N GLU A 130 -13.21 16.47 -26.26
CA GLU A 130 -13.89 16.80 -27.50
C GLU A 130 -15.39 17.02 -27.28
N ALA A 131 -16.06 16.09 -26.60
CA ALA A 131 -17.48 16.20 -26.25
C ALA A 131 -17.80 17.45 -25.40
N VAL A 132 -16.91 17.83 -24.47
CA VAL A 132 -17.06 19.06 -23.67
C VAL A 132 -16.95 20.32 -24.55
N VAL A 133 -16.05 20.32 -25.55
CA VAL A 133 -15.93 21.45 -26.48
C VAL A 133 -17.16 21.53 -27.39
N GLU A 134 -17.66 20.40 -27.89
CA GLU A 134 -18.90 20.32 -28.69
C GLU A 134 -20.10 20.86 -27.90
N LEU A 135 -20.27 20.42 -26.65
CA LEU A 135 -21.32 20.92 -25.77
C LEU A 135 -21.27 22.45 -25.58
N LYS A 136 -20.06 23.03 -25.48
CA LYS A 136 -19.89 24.49 -25.38
C LYS A 136 -20.30 25.21 -26.66
N ARG A 137 -20.03 24.62 -27.83
CA ARG A 137 -20.45 25.19 -29.12
C ARG A 137 -21.97 25.18 -29.26
N ASP A 138 -22.62 24.08 -28.89
CA ASP A 138 -24.08 23.95 -28.91
C ASP A 138 -24.79 24.91 -27.96
N GLN A 139 -24.15 25.25 -26.84
CA GLN A 139 -24.65 26.27 -25.92
C GLN A 139 -24.53 27.68 -26.50
N SER A 140 -23.44 27.97 -27.21
CA SER A 140 -23.22 29.28 -27.84
C SER A 140 -24.19 29.51 -29.00
N SER A 141 -24.44 28.50 -29.85
CA SER A 141 -25.35 28.62 -30.99
C SER A 141 -26.79 28.87 -30.55
N LYS A 142 -27.26 28.18 -29.50
CA LYS A 142 -28.60 28.43 -28.91
C LYS A 142 -28.77 29.84 -28.35
N ASN A 143 -27.68 30.53 -28.03
CA ASN A 143 -27.70 31.85 -27.45
C ASN A 143 -27.62 32.98 -28.51
N GLU A 144 -27.38 32.65 -29.78
CA GLU A 144 -27.41 33.59 -30.92
C GLU A 144 -28.79 33.66 -31.62
N ASP A 145 -29.63 32.63 -31.44
CA ASP A 145 -30.98 32.56 -32.04
C ASP A 145 -32.11 33.08 -31.11
N ALA A 146 -31.76 33.64 -29.94
CA ALA A 146 -32.71 34.19 -28.94
C ALA A 146 -32.50 35.70 -28.74
#